data_AF-A0A101IMP4-F1
#
_entry.id   AF-A0A101IMP4-F1
#
_cell.length_a   1.000
_cell.length_b   1.000
_cell.length_c   1.000
_cell.angle_alpha   90.00
_cell.angle_beta   90.00
_cell.angle_gamma   90.00
#
_symmetry.space_group_name_H-M   'P 1'
#
loop_
_entity.id
_entity.type
_entity.pdbx_description
1 polymer ?
#
loop_
_entity_poly.entity_id
_entity_poly.type
_entity_poly.pdbx_seq_one_letter_code
_entity_poly.pdbx_strand_id
1 'polypeptide(L)'
;MSVDPKPTLSFWSRMGRAFVNILRTLLILALIAGVVAAIYYGTPYLYEKFILPIEENTARLDEVENKQATDVEQLTNQIADLKSRLADLETRQTTSAQTLAEAQGQITALESAVLSHSETLEQLDAMQAALDTLALESSDHESRFEEVYFALAEVKREVKLSRAIEMLSRARLYLYESNFGLARLDVQAARDLLLTLQSDISTEKNATLQEVITRLDLALDNLPTFPVIAVDDVDIAWQLLVNGLPDLPASTSLPDSVNETPIPTEEVTPTTAP
;
A
#
# COMPACT_ATOMS: atom_id res chain seq x y z
N MET A 1 6.80 13.15 -185.49
CA MET A 1 6.66 14.46 -184.80
C MET A 1 6.33 14.14 -183.35
N SER A 2 7.27 14.16 -182.40
CA SER A 2 7.88 15.30 -181.67
C SER A 2 7.52 15.10 -180.18
N VAL A 3 8.38 14.50 -179.35
CA VAL A 3 9.35 15.10 -178.39
C VAL A 3 8.74 15.54 -177.02
N ASP A 4 9.31 14.96 -175.94
CA ASP A 4 9.63 15.52 -174.59
C ASP A 4 8.85 15.13 -173.27
N PRO A 5 9.44 15.22 -172.04
CA PRO A 5 10.02 14.06 -171.30
C PRO A 5 9.78 13.96 -169.74
N LYS A 6 10.23 12.84 -169.11
CA LYS A 6 10.72 12.56 -167.70
C LYS A 6 9.93 13.05 -166.43
N PRO A 7 9.90 12.28 -165.30
CA PRO A 7 11.07 12.14 -164.39
C PRO A 7 11.27 10.79 -163.67
N THR A 8 12.49 10.62 -163.15
CA THR A 8 13.08 9.46 -162.44
C THR A 8 12.89 9.55 -160.92
N LEU A 9 12.55 8.44 -160.25
CA LEU A 9 12.44 8.35 -158.78
C LEU A 9 13.77 7.96 -158.11
N SER A 10 14.13 8.75 -157.09
CA SER A 10 15.45 8.85 -156.45
C SER A 10 15.68 7.86 -155.29
N PHE A 11 16.89 7.29 -155.28
CA PHE A 11 17.49 6.35 -154.33
C PHE A 11 17.54 6.87 -152.86
N TRP A 12 17.37 8.18 -152.65
CA TRP A 12 17.54 8.83 -151.34
C TRP A 12 16.41 8.58 -150.33
N SER A 13 15.19 8.20 -150.78
CA SER A 13 14.05 7.97 -149.89
C SER A 13 14.16 6.67 -149.07
N ARG A 14 14.88 5.65 -149.58
CA ARG A 14 15.07 4.37 -148.87
C ARG A 14 16.17 4.42 -147.81
N MET A 15 17.16 5.30 -147.96
CA MET A 15 18.27 5.42 -147.01
C MET A 15 17.87 6.20 -145.74
N GLY A 16 17.00 7.22 -145.86
CA GLY A 16 16.47 7.96 -144.70
C GLY A 16 15.61 7.11 -143.75
N ARG A 17 14.86 6.13 -144.28
CA ARG A 17 13.99 5.27 -143.47
C ARG A 17 14.76 4.21 -142.66
N ALA A 18 15.90 3.74 -143.17
CA ALA A 18 16.79 2.84 -142.45
C ALA A 18 17.51 3.54 -141.28
N PHE A 19 17.95 4.78 -141.47
CA PHE A 19 18.61 5.58 -140.42
C PHE A 19 17.67 5.90 -139.26
N VAL A 20 16.41 6.26 -139.53
CA VAL A 20 15.39 6.50 -138.48
C VAL A 20 15.08 5.23 -137.69
N ASN A 21 15.03 4.07 -138.34
CA ASN A 21 14.83 2.79 -137.65
C ASN A 21 16.02 2.41 -136.77
N ILE A 22 17.26 2.64 -137.23
CA ILE A 22 18.48 2.42 -136.44
C ILE A 22 18.55 3.37 -135.24
N LEU A 23 18.22 4.65 -135.43
CA LEU A 23 18.19 5.63 -134.34
C LEU A 23 17.11 5.26 -133.31
N ARG A 24 15.94 4.77 -133.78
CA ARG A 24 14.86 4.29 -132.90
C ARG A 24 15.29 3.06 -132.10
N THR A 25 15.97 2.08 -132.70
CA THR A 25 16.52 0.94 -131.95
C THR A 25 17.60 1.37 -130.98
N LEU A 26 18.48 2.30 -131.33
CA LEU A 26 19.49 2.86 -130.41
C LEU A 26 18.86 3.60 -129.24
N LEU A 27 17.81 4.40 -129.47
CA LEU A 27 17.09 5.09 -128.41
C LEU A 27 16.39 4.12 -127.47
N ILE A 28 15.78 3.05 -128.02
CA ILE A 28 15.20 1.98 -127.22
C ILE A 28 16.29 1.26 -126.42
N LEU A 29 17.46 0.98 -127.01
CA LEU A 29 18.60 0.36 -126.32
C LEU A 29 19.18 1.27 -125.24
N ALA A 30 19.29 2.57 -125.48
CA ALA A 30 19.72 3.56 -124.51
C ALA A 30 18.70 3.73 -123.38
N LEU A 31 17.41 3.62 -123.68
CA LEU A 31 16.34 3.64 -122.68
C LEU A 31 16.36 2.36 -121.84
N ILE A 32 16.56 1.20 -122.47
CA ILE A 32 16.75 -0.08 -121.76
C ILE A 32 18.02 -0.01 -120.90
N ALA A 33 19.14 0.47 -121.44
CA ALA A 33 20.39 0.64 -120.70
C ALA A 33 20.25 1.65 -119.55
N GLY A 34 19.50 2.73 -119.76
CA GLY A 34 19.18 3.73 -118.75
C GLY A 34 18.27 3.17 -117.64
N VAL A 35 17.29 2.35 -118.00
CA VAL A 35 16.43 1.63 -117.04
C VAL A 35 17.24 0.58 -116.27
N VAL A 36 18.09 -0.19 -116.95
CA VAL A 36 18.99 -1.17 -116.30
C VAL A 36 19.96 -0.45 -115.36
N ALA A 37 20.53 0.69 -115.76
CA ALA A 37 21.39 1.50 -114.91
C ALA A 37 20.62 2.12 -113.73
N ALA A 38 19.39 2.62 -113.95
CA ALA A 38 18.54 3.15 -112.88
C ALA A 38 18.13 2.06 -111.88
N ILE A 39 17.89 0.83 -112.35
CA ILE A 39 17.65 -0.31 -111.46
C ILE A 39 18.94 -0.67 -110.73
N TYR A 40 20.07 -0.81 -111.43
CA TYR A 40 21.34 -1.24 -110.87
C TYR A 40 21.93 -0.25 -109.85
N TYR A 41 21.80 1.05 -110.09
CA TYR A 41 22.33 2.11 -109.21
C TYR A 41 21.26 2.74 -108.29
N GLY A 42 19.99 2.75 -108.70
CA GLY A 42 18.91 3.31 -107.89
C GLY A 42 18.47 2.39 -106.75
N THR A 43 18.51 1.06 -106.96
CA THR A 43 18.21 0.10 -105.89
C THR A 43 19.18 0.19 -104.71
N PRO A 44 20.53 0.20 -104.88
CA PRO A 44 21.44 0.34 -103.75
C PRO A 44 21.34 1.73 -103.08
N TYR A 45 21.15 2.80 -103.85
CA TYR A 45 21.03 4.16 -103.29
C TYR A 45 19.80 4.32 -102.37
N LEU A 46 18.65 3.77 -102.78
CA LEU A 46 17.43 3.78 -101.95
C LEU A 46 17.57 2.88 -100.71
N TYR A 47 18.28 1.76 -100.84
CA TYR A 47 18.52 0.83 -99.74
C TYR A 47 19.39 1.47 -98.65
N GLU A 48 20.50 2.10 -99.02
CA GLU A 48 21.43 2.74 -98.09
C GLU A 48 20.83 3.99 -97.42
N LYS A 49 20.06 4.80 -98.15
CA LYS A 49 19.61 6.10 -97.65
C LYS A 49 18.27 6.07 -96.92
N PHE A 50 17.40 5.10 -97.22
CA PHE A 50 16.06 5.04 -96.63
C PHE A 50 15.77 3.75 -95.87
N ILE A 51 16.27 2.59 -96.32
CA ILE A 51 15.93 1.31 -95.68
C ILE A 51 16.78 1.07 -94.43
N LEU A 52 18.10 1.26 -94.52
CA LEU A 52 19.05 1.11 -93.41
C LEU A 52 18.72 1.93 -92.14
N PRO A 53 18.44 3.25 -92.21
CA PRO A 53 18.11 4.03 -91.02
C PRO A 53 16.74 3.67 -90.41
N ILE A 54 15.82 3.10 -91.20
CA ILE A 54 14.56 2.57 -90.68
C ILE A 54 14.83 1.26 -89.93
N GLU A 55 15.64 0.35 -90.48
CA GLU A 55 16.06 -0.88 -89.79
C GLU A 55 16.76 -0.60 -88.45
N GLU A 56 17.67 0.39 -88.40
CA GLU A 56 18.33 0.80 -87.15
C GLU A 56 17.37 1.44 -86.14
N ASN A 57 16.45 2.30 -86.60
CA ASN A 57 15.44 2.89 -85.71
C ASN A 57 14.45 1.84 -85.20
N THR A 58 14.03 0.88 -86.03
CA THR A 58 13.18 -0.24 -85.62
C THR A 58 13.90 -1.10 -84.58
N ALA A 59 15.17 -1.45 -84.81
CA ALA A 59 15.96 -2.19 -83.82
C ALA A 59 16.14 -1.43 -82.49
N ARG A 60 16.33 -0.09 -82.53
CA ARG A 60 16.38 0.74 -81.32
C ARG A 60 15.02 0.86 -80.62
N LEU A 61 13.93 0.93 -81.38
CA LEU A 61 12.58 0.96 -80.81
C LEU A 61 12.31 -0.35 -80.06
N ASP A 62 12.65 -1.49 -80.67
CA ASP A 62 12.54 -2.81 -80.06
C ASP A 62 13.41 -2.91 -78.79
N GLU A 63 14.63 -2.39 -78.81
CA GLU A 63 15.50 -2.36 -77.62
C GLU A 63 14.92 -1.49 -76.50
N VAL A 64 14.37 -0.32 -76.83
CA VAL A 64 13.73 0.59 -75.88
C VAL A 64 12.44 -0.03 -75.33
N GLU A 65 11.62 -0.67 -76.15
CA GLU A 65 10.40 -1.36 -75.75
C GLU A 65 10.71 -2.53 -74.81
N ASN A 66 11.73 -3.33 -75.11
CA ASN A 66 12.19 -4.41 -74.24
C ASN A 66 12.74 -3.88 -72.90
N LYS A 67 13.51 -2.78 -72.92
CA LYS A 67 13.98 -2.11 -71.69
C LYS A 67 12.80 -1.58 -70.88
N GLN A 68 11.85 -0.89 -71.51
CA GLN A 68 10.66 -0.38 -70.84
C GLN A 68 9.83 -1.52 -70.24
N ALA A 69 9.63 -2.63 -70.95
CA ALA A 69 8.92 -3.79 -70.42
C ALA A 69 9.61 -4.36 -69.17
N THR A 70 10.95 -4.48 -69.22
CA THR A 70 11.77 -4.94 -68.09
C THR A 70 11.68 -3.98 -66.90
N ASP A 71 11.82 -2.67 -67.14
CA ASP A 71 11.76 -1.65 -66.09
C ASP A 71 10.38 -1.59 -65.43
N VAL A 72 9.31 -1.69 -66.23
CA VAL A 72 7.93 -1.74 -65.73
C VAL A 72 7.71 -2.99 -64.88
N GLU A 73 8.23 -4.14 -65.29
CA GLU A 73 8.17 -5.37 -64.50
C GLU A 73 8.94 -5.23 -63.17
N GLN A 74 10.16 -4.69 -63.21
CA GLN A 74 10.97 -4.46 -62.01
C GLN A 74 10.30 -3.49 -61.03
N LEU A 75 9.76 -2.37 -61.53
CA LEU A 75 9.03 -1.40 -60.71
C LEU A 75 7.76 -2.03 -60.12
N THR A 76 7.05 -2.84 -60.89
CA THR A 76 5.86 -3.56 -60.42
C THR A 76 6.21 -4.52 -59.29
N ASN A 77 7.31 -5.26 -59.43
CA ASN A 77 7.82 -6.16 -58.39
C ASN A 77 8.26 -5.40 -57.12
N GLN A 78 8.96 -4.26 -57.27
CA GLN A 78 9.34 -3.42 -56.13
C GLN A 78 8.13 -2.83 -55.42
N ILE A 79 7.11 -2.38 -56.15
CA ILE A 79 5.85 -1.87 -55.57
C ILE A 79 5.13 -2.99 -54.82
N ALA A 80 5.12 -4.22 -55.35
CA ALA A 80 4.54 -5.37 -54.68
C ALA A 80 5.28 -5.71 -53.37
N ASP A 81 6.62 -5.72 -53.37
CA ASP A 81 7.43 -5.92 -52.17
C ASP A 81 7.19 -4.84 -51.11
N LEU A 82 7.21 -3.57 -51.51
CA LEU A 82 6.98 -2.44 -50.61
C LEU A 82 5.57 -2.48 -49.99
N LYS A 83 4.54 -2.84 -50.76
CA LYS A 83 3.18 -3.04 -50.24
C LYS A 83 3.13 -4.19 -49.22
N SER A 84 3.81 -5.29 -49.50
CA SER A 84 3.89 -6.43 -48.57
C SER A 84 4.56 -6.02 -47.26
N ARG A 85 5.71 -5.34 -47.34
CA ARG A 85 6.44 -4.84 -46.17
C ARG A 85 5.64 -3.80 -45.37
N LEU A 86 4.87 -2.95 -46.04
CA LEU A 86 3.99 -1.98 -45.39
C LEU A 86 2.88 -2.70 -44.61
N ALA A 87 2.22 -3.69 -45.22
CA ALA A 87 1.19 -4.49 -44.54
C ALA A 87 1.74 -5.26 -43.31
N ASP A 88 2.96 -5.81 -43.42
CA ASP A 88 3.66 -6.43 -42.30
C ASP A 88 3.98 -5.43 -41.18
N LEU A 89 4.42 -4.22 -41.53
CA LEU A 89 4.70 -3.14 -40.57
C LEU A 89 3.43 -2.65 -39.87
N GLU A 90 2.33 -2.46 -40.60
CA GLU A 90 1.03 -2.09 -40.03
C GLU A 90 0.51 -3.17 -39.06
N THR A 91 0.69 -4.45 -39.42
CA THR A 91 0.34 -5.58 -38.55
C THR A 91 1.18 -5.57 -37.27
N ARG A 92 2.51 -5.42 -37.39
CA ARG A 92 3.41 -5.34 -36.23
C ARG A 92 3.11 -4.13 -35.35
N GLN A 93 2.78 -2.99 -35.95
CA GLN A 93 2.40 -1.78 -35.21
C GLN A 93 1.12 -2.01 -34.41
N THR A 94 0.12 -2.66 -35.01
CA THR A 94 -1.14 -3.01 -34.34
C THR A 94 -0.89 -3.96 -33.17
N THR A 95 -0.11 -5.02 -33.37
CA THR A 95 0.26 -5.95 -32.29
C THR A 95 1.04 -5.25 -31.18
N SER A 96 2.00 -4.40 -31.53
CA SER A 96 2.78 -3.63 -30.56
C SER A 96 1.88 -2.72 -29.72
N ALA A 97 0.97 -1.98 -30.37
CA ALA A 97 0.00 -1.13 -29.68
C ALA A 97 -0.90 -1.92 -28.72
N GLN A 98 -1.34 -3.13 -29.12
CA GLN A 98 -2.10 -4.01 -28.24
C GLN A 98 -1.28 -4.46 -27.03
N THR A 99 -0.03 -4.93 -27.23
CA THR A 99 0.83 -5.36 -26.12
C THR A 99 1.15 -4.22 -25.15
N LEU A 100 1.30 -3.00 -25.66
CA LEU A 100 1.52 -1.81 -24.83
C LEU A 100 0.27 -1.49 -23.99
N ALA A 101 -0.92 -1.58 -24.59
CA ALA A 101 -2.18 -1.37 -23.87
C ALA A 101 -2.38 -2.43 -22.77
N GLU A 102 -2.07 -3.69 -23.05
CA GLU A 102 -2.13 -4.78 -22.07
C GLU A 102 -1.13 -4.57 -20.93
N ALA A 103 0.13 -4.23 -21.24
CA ALA A 103 1.14 -3.93 -20.23
C ALA A 103 0.76 -2.73 -19.37
N GLN A 104 0.20 -1.68 -19.97
CA GLN A 104 -0.29 -0.51 -19.23
C GLN A 104 -1.43 -0.89 -18.27
N GLY A 105 -2.36 -1.74 -18.72
CA GLY A 105 -3.41 -2.28 -17.86
C GLY A 105 -2.86 -3.10 -16.68
N GLN A 106 -1.83 -3.92 -16.91
CA GLN A 106 -1.17 -4.69 -15.86
C GLN A 106 -0.44 -3.78 -14.85
N ILE A 107 0.22 -2.73 -15.32
CA ILE A 107 0.89 -1.74 -14.45
C ILE A 107 -0.13 -1.06 -13.55
N THR A 108 -1.25 -0.57 -14.09
CA THR A 108 -2.30 0.08 -13.29
C THR A 108 -2.93 -0.87 -12.27
N ALA A 109 -3.14 -2.13 -12.65
CA ALA A 109 -3.63 -3.15 -11.71
C ALA A 109 -2.61 -3.43 -10.59
N LEU A 110 -1.33 -3.51 -10.92
CA LEU A 110 -0.26 -3.73 -9.94
C LEU A 110 -0.10 -2.53 -9.00
N GLU A 111 -0.14 -1.31 -9.50
CA GLU A 111 -0.13 -0.08 -8.70
C GLU A 111 -1.30 -0.07 -7.70
N SER A 112 -2.50 -0.44 -8.16
CA SER A 112 -3.69 -0.55 -7.29
C SER A 112 -3.51 -1.61 -6.20
N ALA A 113 -2.93 -2.77 -6.55
CA ALA A 113 -2.65 -3.84 -5.61
C ALA A 113 -1.60 -3.43 -4.56
N VAL A 114 -0.54 -2.72 -4.98
CA VAL A 114 0.50 -2.20 -4.08
C VAL A 114 -0.08 -1.17 -3.11
N LEU A 115 -0.93 -0.26 -3.58
CA LEU A 115 -1.60 0.72 -2.72
C LEU A 115 -2.47 0.03 -1.67
N SER A 116 -3.30 -0.94 -2.09
CA SER A 116 -4.12 -1.72 -1.16
C SER A 116 -3.26 -2.49 -0.15
N HIS A 117 -2.16 -3.10 -0.60
CA HIS A 117 -1.28 -3.81 0.31
C HIS A 117 -0.60 -2.88 1.31
N SER A 118 -0.17 -1.69 0.88
CA SER A 118 0.38 -0.67 1.77
C SER A 118 -0.61 -0.26 2.85
N GLU A 119 -1.88 -0.07 2.50
CA GLU A 119 -2.94 0.21 3.47
C GLU A 119 -3.14 -0.93 4.47
N THR A 120 -3.11 -2.19 4.01
CA THR A 120 -3.20 -3.35 4.92
C THR A 120 -2.02 -3.45 5.89
N LEU A 121 -0.81 -3.08 5.44
CA LEU A 121 0.37 -3.06 6.30
C LEU A 121 0.29 -1.95 7.35
N GLU A 122 -0.21 -0.77 6.98
CA GLU A 122 -0.46 0.33 7.92
C GLU A 122 -1.49 -0.07 8.98
N GLN A 123 -2.56 -0.76 8.60
CA GLN A 123 -3.54 -1.29 9.53
C GLN A 123 -2.94 -2.35 10.48
N LEU A 124 -2.04 -3.19 9.98
CA LEU A 124 -1.36 -4.20 10.81
C LEU A 124 -0.40 -3.56 11.82
N ASP A 125 0.33 -2.51 11.42
CA ASP A 125 1.20 -1.74 12.31
C ASP A 125 0.39 -1.04 13.41
N ALA A 126 -0.75 -0.45 13.05
CA ALA A 126 -1.67 0.13 14.03
C ALA A 126 -2.22 -0.92 15.02
N MET A 127 -2.52 -2.13 14.53
CA MET A 127 -2.97 -3.24 15.39
C MET A 127 -1.85 -3.72 16.32
N GLN A 128 -0.61 -3.79 15.84
CA GLN A 128 0.56 -4.12 16.63
C GLN A 128 0.74 -3.12 17.79
N ALA A 129 0.69 -1.81 17.48
CA ALA A 129 0.78 -0.76 18.49
C ALA A 129 -0.37 -0.82 19.52
N ALA A 130 -1.58 -1.17 19.09
CA ALA A 130 -2.71 -1.37 19.98
C ALA A 130 -2.52 -2.59 20.91
N LEU A 131 -1.96 -3.69 20.40
CA LEU A 131 -1.64 -4.87 21.21
C LEU A 131 -0.54 -4.60 22.24
N ASP A 132 0.50 -3.85 21.85
CA ASP A 132 1.57 -3.45 22.78
C ASP A 132 1.03 -2.54 23.90
N THR A 133 0.14 -1.61 23.56
CA THR A 133 -0.55 -0.76 24.54
C THR A 133 -1.41 -1.59 25.50
N LEU A 134 -2.17 -2.54 24.97
CA LEU A 134 -3.02 -3.42 25.78
C LEU A 134 -2.19 -4.32 26.70
N ALA A 135 -1.03 -4.79 26.26
CA ALA A 135 -0.12 -5.58 27.09
C ALA A 135 0.42 -4.77 28.29
N LEU A 136 0.78 -3.50 28.06
CA LEU A 136 1.21 -2.61 29.13
C LEU A 136 0.07 -2.32 30.12
N GLU A 137 -1.13 -2.02 29.62
CA GLU A 137 -2.31 -1.77 30.45
C GLU A 137 -2.68 -3.01 31.29
N SER A 138 -2.61 -4.21 30.71
CA SER A 138 -2.85 -5.45 31.44
C SER A 138 -1.82 -5.67 32.57
N SER A 139 -0.55 -5.32 32.35
CA SER A 139 0.49 -5.43 33.38
C SER A 139 0.30 -4.40 34.49
N ASP A 140 -0.16 -3.19 34.16
CA ASP A 140 -0.51 -2.17 35.14
C ASP A 140 -1.71 -2.62 35.99
N HIS A 141 -2.76 -3.14 35.36
CA HIS A 141 -3.93 -3.67 36.07
C HIS A 141 -3.59 -4.81 37.03
N GLU A 142 -2.72 -5.74 36.64
CA GLU A 142 -2.27 -6.81 37.54
C GLU A 142 -1.57 -6.24 38.78
N SER A 143 -0.69 -5.26 38.58
CA SER A 143 0.01 -4.57 39.68
C SER A 143 -0.97 -3.88 40.61
N ARG A 144 -1.98 -3.19 40.05
CA ARG A 144 -3.04 -2.53 40.82
C ARG A 144 -3.93 -3.53 41.57
N PHE A 145 -4.21 -4.71 41.01
CA PHE A 145 -4.96 -5.75 41.72
C PHE A 145 -4.20 -6.28 42.92
N GLU A 146 -2.88 -6.50 42.80
CA GLU A 146 -2.04 -6.88 43.91
C GLU A 146 -2.05 -5.80 45.01
N GLU A 147 -1.85 -4.52 44.65
CA GLU A 147 -1.92 -3.41 45.60
C GLU A 147 -3.27 -3.35 46.34
N VAL A 148 -4.38 -3.50 45.62
CA VAL A 148 -5.73 -3.53 46.21
C VAL A 148 -5.90 -4.74 47.12
N TYR A 149 -5.35 -5.90 46.76
CA TYR A 149 -5.42 -7.10 47.58
C TYR A 149 -4.67 -6.91 48.91
N PHE A 150 -3.47 -6.34 48.88
CA PHE A 150 -2.71 -6.00 50.09
C PHE A 150 -3.45 -4.96 50.96
N ALA A 151 -3.97 -3.90 50.35
CA ALA A 151 -4.72 -2.87 51.07
C ALA A 151 -5.99 -3.44 51.73
N LEU A 152 -6.71 -4.32 51.04
CA LEU A 152 -7.89 -4.98 51.59
C LEU A 152 -7.54 -5.92 52.75
N ALA A 153 -6.44 -6.68 52.62
CA ALA A 153 -5.94 -7.54 53.69
C ALA A 153 -5.56 -6.73 54.94
N GLU A 154 -4.94 -5.55 54.75
CA GLU A 154 -4.61 -4.62 55.83
C GLU A 154 -5.85 -4.08 56.52
N VAL A 155 -6.79 -3.50 55.77
CA VAL A 155 -8.05 -2.97 56.33
C VAL A 155 -8.83 -4.05 57.07
N LYS A 156 -8.87 -5.28 56.53
CA LYS A 156 -9.51 -6.42 57.21
C LYS A 156 -8.82 -6.74 58.53
N ARG A 157 -7.49 -6.63 58.60
CA ARG A 157 -6.71 -6.83 59.83
C ARG A 157 -7.01 -5.74 60.85
N GLU A 158 -6.99 -4.47 60.43
CA GLU A 158 -7.30 -3.32 61.28
C GLU A 158 -8.71 -3.41 61.88
N VAL A 159 -9.71 -3.74 61.05
CA VAL A 159 -11.11 -3.90 61.51
C VAL A 159 -11.23 -5.02 62.54
N LYS A 160 -10.56 -6.16 62.29
CA LYS A 160 -10.51 -7.28 63.25
C LYS A 160 -9.89 -6.84 64.58
N LEU A 161 -8.74 -6.16 64.55
CA LEU A 161 -8.05 -5.68 65.74
C LEU A 161 -8.92 -4.67 66.52
N SER A 162 -9.50 -3.68 65.84
CA SER A 162 -10.40 -2.69 66.43
C SER A 162 -11.59 -3.36 67.13
N ARG A 163 -12.19 -4.37 66.49
CA ARG A 163 -13.30 -5.14 67.08
C ARG A 163 -12.89 -5.93 68.32
N ALA A 164 -11.69 -6.52 68.34
CA ALA A 164 -11.17 -7.16 69.55
C ALA A 164 -10.96 -6.15 70.69
N ILE A 165 -10.40 -4.96 70.39
CA ILE A 165 -10.22 -3.89 71.37
C ILE A 165 -11.58 -3.45 71.94
N GLU A 166 -12.60 -3.30 71.10
CA GLU A 166 -13.96 -2.93 71.53
C GLU A 166 -14.55 -4.00 72.47
N MET A 167 -14.47 -5.28 72.09
CA MET A 167 -14.95 -6.39 72.91
C MET A 167 -14.25 -6.46 74.27
N LEU A 168 -12.92 -6.27 74.31
CA LEU A 168 -12.18 -6.22 75.57
C LEU A 168 -12.55 -5.00 76.41
N SER A 169 -12.74 -3.83 75.79
CA SER A 169 -13.20 -2.62 76.49
C SER A 169 -14.57 -2.83 77.15
N ARG A 170 -15.48 -3.52 76.45
CA ARG A 170 -16.80 -3.88 76.98
C ARG A 170 -16.72 -4.95 78.07
N ALA A 171 -15.87 -5.96 77.90
CA ALA A 171 -15.62 -6.97 78.93
C ALA A 171 -15.13 -6.34 80.23
N ARG A 172 -14.20 -5.37 80.16
CA ARG A 172 -13.71 -4.62 81.35
C ARG A 172 -14.84 -3.92 82.07
N LEU A 173 -15.75 -3.25 81.34
CA LEU A 173 -16.93 -2.63 81.93
C LEU A 173 -17.81 -3.66 82.64
N TYR A 174 -18.09 -4.80 82.01
CA TYR A 174 -18.86 -5.88 82.62
C TYR A 174 -18.20 -6.47 83.87
N LEU A 175 -16.86 -6.55 83.91
CA LEU A 175 -16.14 -6.98 85.10
C LEU A 175 -16.29 -5.97 86.25
N TYR A 176 -16.24 -4.66 85.96
CA TYR A 176 -16.50 -3.63 86.97
C TYR A 176 -17.95 -3.66 87.50
N GLU A 177 -18.90 -3.99 86.63
CA GLU A 177 -20.32 -4.15 87.00
C GLU A 177 -20.62 -5.51 87.66
N SER A 178 -19.60 -6.35 87.91
CA SER A 178 -19.75 -7.72 88.44
C SER A 178 -20.61 -8.65 87.56
N ASN A 179 -20.73 -8.34 86.26
CA ASN A 179 -21.44 -9.13 85.27
C ASN A 179 -20.51 -10.12 84.56
N PHE A 180 -20.05 -11.13 85.30
CA PHE A 180 -19.00 -12.06 84.84
C PHE A 180 -19.42 -12.94 83.65
N GLY A 181 -20.71 -13.19 83.47
CA GLY A 181 -21.23 -13.98 82.35
C GLY A 181 -21.07 -13.26 81.02
N LEU A 182 -21.46 -11.98 80.95
CA LEU A 182 -21.28 -11.17 79.74
C LEU A 182 -19.80 -10.85 79.49
N ALA A 183 -19.02 -10.59 80.56
CA ALA A 183 -17.58 -10.40 80.45
C ALA A 183 -16.89 -11.63 79.82
N ARG A 184 -17.22 -12.84 80.29
CA ARG A 184 -16.67 -14.09 79.76
C ARG A 184 -16.98 -14.26 78.27
N LEU A 185 -18.21 -13.94 77.84
CA LEU A 185 -18.60 -14.02 76.43
C LEU A 185 -17.78 -13.07 75.55
N ASP A 186 -17.56 -11.83 75.99
CA ASP A 186 -16.78 -10.85 75.23
C ASP A 186 -15.28 -11.18 75.20
N VAL A 187 -14.71 -11.66 76.31
CA VAL A 187 -13.33 -12.14 76.36
C VAL A 187 -13.15 -13.33 75.42
N GLN A 188 -14.09 -14.27 75.41
CA GLN A 188 -14.05 -15.43 74.52
C GLN A 188 -14.16 -15.00 73.05
N ALA A 189 -15.10 -14.11 72.72
CA ALA A 189 -15.26 -13.61 71.35
C ALA A 189 -14.03 -12.83 70.86
N ALA A 190 -13.41 -12.01 71.72
CA ALA A 190 -12.18 -11.32 71.40
C ALA A 190 -11.03 -12.30 71.16
N ARG A 191 -10.87 -13.30 72.04
CA ARG A 191 -9.84 -14.35 71.92
C ARG A 191 -9.98 -15.12 70.60
N ASP A 192 -11.18 -15.59 70.29
CA ASP A 192 -11.44 -16.37 69.07
C ASP A 192 -11.13 -15.53 67.82
N LEU A 193 -11.48 -14.24 67.83
CA LEU A 193 -11.17 -13.32 66.75
C LEU A 193 -9.65 -13.12 66.57
N LEU A 194 -8.91 -12.95 67.68
CA LEU A 194 -7.45 -12.78 67.66
C LEU A 194 -6.72 -14.06 67.20
N LEU A 195 -7.24 -15.24 67.54
CA LEU A 195 -6.72 -16.51 66.99
C LEU A 195 -6.85 -16.57 65.47
N THR A 196 -7.95 -16.05 64.89
CA THR A 196 -8.07 -15.96 63.42
C THR A 196 -7.12 -14.96 62.77
N LEU A 197 -6.54 -14.06 63.55
CA LEU A 197 -5.59 -13.05 63.07
C LEU A 197 -4.15 -13.56 63.09
N GLN A 198 -3.89 -14.63 63.84
CA GLN A 198 -2.55 -15.15 64.06
C GLN A 198 -1.87 -15.66 62.77
N SER A 199 -2.66 -16.19 61.83
CA SER A 199 -2.16 -16.62 60.52
C SER A 199 -1.79 -15.47 59.58
N ASP A 200 -2.30 -14.27 59.87
CA ASP A 200 -2.32 -13.14 58.94
C ASP A 200 -1.38 -12.00 59.40
N ILE A 201 -0.57 -12.25 60.44
CA ILE A 201 0.29 -11.24 61.07
C ILE A 201 1.78 -11.59 60.95
N SER A 202 2.64 -10.56 60.90
CA SER A 202 4.09 -10.74 60.85
C SER A 202 4.63 -11.45 62.09
N THR A 203 5.74 -12.20 61.91
CA THR A 203 6.37 -13.00 62.98
C THR A 203 6.72 -12.17 64.22
N GLU A 204 7.09 -10.90 64.03
CA GLU A 204 7.42 -9.96 65.13
C GLU A 204 6.20 -9.61 65.98
N LYS A 205 5.05 -9.36 65.35
CA LYS A 205 3.79 -9.03 66.04
C LYS A 205 3.05 -10.26 66.57
N ASN A 206 3.35 -11.44 66.04
CA ASN A 206 2.76 -12.71 66.49
C ASN A 206 3.14 -13.02 67.94
N ALA A 207 4.37 -12.71 68.39
CA ALA A 207 4.77 -12.91 69.78
C ALA A 207 3.91 -12.08 70.75
N THR A 208 3.68 -10.80 70.43
CA THR A 208 2.80 -9.93 71.23
C THR A 208 1.35 -10.40 71.21
N LEU A 209 0.84 -10.80 70.04
CA LEU A 209 -0.52 -11.33 69.90
C LEU A 209 -0.71 -12.64 70.70
N GLN A 210 0.30 -13.50 70.71
CA GLN A 210 0.30 -14.73 71.50
C GLN A 210 0.30 -14.45 73.01
N GLU A 211 1.05 -13.44 73.47
CA GLU A 211 0.99 -13.00 74.86
C GLU A 211 -0.42 -12.48 75.21
N VAL A 212 -1.04 -11.67 74.35
CA VAL A 212 -2.44 -11.23 74.53
C VAL A 212 -3.38 -12.42 74.67
N ILE A 213 -3.32 -13.38 73.74
CA ILE A 213 -4.18 -14.58 73.77
C ILE A 213 -3.96 -15.38 75.06
N THR A 214 -2.70 -15.53 75.49
CA THR A 214 -2.36 -16.24 76.73
C THR A 214 -2.97 -15.55 77.96
N ARG A 215 -2.97 -14.22 78.01
CA ARG A 215 -3.62 -13.44 79.07
C ARG A 215 -5.14 -13.61 79.05
N LEU A 216 -5.76 -13.61 77.87
CA LEU A 216 -7.20 -13.87 77.75
C LEU A 216 -7.58 -15.29 78.19
N ASP A 217 -6.72 -16.29 77.92
CA ASP A 217 -6.91 -17.65 78.43
C ASP A 217 -6.89 -17.71 79.96
N LEU A 218 -5.91 -17.06 80.60
CA LEU A 218 -5.83 -16.95 82.05
C LEU A 218 -7.08 -16.26 82.63
N ALA A 219 -7.56 -15.19 81.99
CA ALA A 219 -8.78 -14.52 82.40
C ALA A 219 -10.02 -15.42 82.29
N LEU A 220 -10.16 -16.20 81.21
CA LEU A 220 -11.28 -17.13 81.01
C LEU A 220 -11.27 -18.29 82.02
N ASP A 221 -10.09 -18.77 82.41
CA ASP A 221 -9.94 -19.81 83.43
C ASP A 221 -10.28 -19.29 84.83
N ASN A 222 -9.96 -18.02 85.09
CA ASN A 222 -10.24 -17.36 86.37
C ASN A 222 -11.71 -16.91 86.51
N LEU A 223 -12.48 -16.72 85.42
CA LEU A 223 -13.89 -16.32 85.50
C LEU A 223 -14.84 -17.52 85.70
N PRO A 224 -15.80 -17.47 86.64
CA PRO A 224 -16.13 -16.36 87.56
C PRO A 224 -15.47 -16.46 88.95
N THR A 225 -14.65 -17.49 89.20
CA THR A 225 -14.18 -17.88 90.54
C THR A 225 -13.20 -16.88 91.17
N PHE A 226 -12.35 -16.25 90.35
CA PHE A 226 -11.31 -15.29 90.75
C PHE A 226 -11.40 -14.01 89.90
N PRO A 227 -12.45 -13.19 90.09
CA PRO A 227 -12.74 -12.07 89.20
C PRO A 227 -11.69 -10.95 89.24
N VAL A 228 -11.02 -10.74 90.38
CA VAL A 228 -9.96 -9.72 90.51
C VAL A 228 -8.76 -10.07 89.64
N ILE A 229 -8.35 -11.34 89.62
CA ILE A 229 -7.22 -11.81 88.79
C ILE A 229 -7.60 -11.72 87.30
N ALA A 230 -8.84 -12.09 86.96
CA ALA A 230 -9.32 -11.98 85.60
C ALA A 230 -9.38 -10.53 85.08
N VAL A 231 -9.70 -9.55 85.95
CA VAL A 231 -9.64 -8.11 85.59
C VAL A 231 -8.22 -7.71 85.22
N ASP A 232 -7.24 -8.06 86.05
CA ASP A 232 -5.84 -7.71 85.78
C ASP A 232 -5.34 -8.33 84.46
N ASP A 233 -5.67 -9.60 84.21
CA ASP A 233 -5.29 -10.27 82.96
C ASP A 233 -5.97 -9.66 81.71
N VAL A 234 -7.26 -9.28 81.80
CA VAL A 234 -7.96 -8.59 80.70
C VAL A 234 -7.41 -7.19 80.47
N ASP A 235 -7.05 -6.46 81.53
CA ASP A 235 -6.46 -5.14 81.46
C ASP A 235 -5.07 -5.18 80.80
N ILE A 236 -4.24 -6.15 81.19
CA ILE A 236 -2.91 -6.38 80.57
C ILE A 236 -3.09 -6.76 79.09
N ALA A 237 -4.01 -7.68 78.78
CA ALA A 237 -4.29 -8.09 77.40
C ALA A 237 -4.73 -6.90 76.53
N TRP A 238 -5.61 -6.03 77.05
CA TRP A 238 -6.06 -4.83 76.37
C TRP A 238 -4.92 -3.82 76.16
N GLN A 239 -4.09 -3.57 77.18
CA GLN A 239 -2.95 -2.66 77.05
C GLN A 239 -1.94 -3.16 76.03
N LEU A 240 -1.65 -4.46 76.00
CA LEU A 240 -0.76 -5.08 75.02
C LEU A 240 -1.33 -4.99 73.60
N LEU A 241 -2.65 -5.13 73.44
CA LEU A 241 -3.30 -5.03 72.13
C LEU A 241 -3.30 -3.57 71.59
N VAL A 242 -3.54 -2.60 72.47
CA VAL A 242 -3.57 -1.17 72.11
C VAL A 242 -2.17 -0.60 71.89
N ASN A 243 -1.19 -0.99 72.72
CA ASN A 243 0.15 -0.39 72.69
C ASN A 243 1.19 -1.24 71.94
N GLY A 244 0.98 -2.55 71.81
CA GLY A 244 1.98 -3.51 71.35
C GLY A 244 1.88 -3.90 69.87
N LEU A 245 0.89 -3.41 69.12
CA LEU A 245 0.72 -3.66 67.69
C LEU A 245 0.68 -2.36 66.86
N PRO A 246 1.77 -1.56 66.82
CA PRO A 246 1.80 -0.37 65.98
C PRO A 246 1.72 -0.76 64.50
N ASP A 247 0.56 -0.52 63.89
CA ASP A 247 0.35 0.00 62.52
C ASP A 247 -1.05 0.66 62.43
N LEU A 248 -1.63 1.13 63.54
CA LEU A 248 -2.76 2.04 63.44
C LEU A 248 -2.20 3.38 62.96
N PRO A 249 -2.79 4.04 61.94
CA PRO A 249 -2.37 5.39 61.59
C PRO A 249 -2.42 6.21 62.88
N ALA A 250 -1.29 6.83 63.21
CA ALA A 250 -1.18 7.72 64.36
C ALA A 250 -2.46 8.56 64.41
N SER A 251 -3.17 8.52 65.54
CA SER A 251 -4.33 9.40 65.76
C SER A 251 -3.93 10.76 65.26
N THR A 252 -4.58 11.23 64.18
CA THR A 252 -4.40 12.57 63.66
C THR A 252 -4.42 13.47 64.87
N SER A 253 -3.26 14.09 65.13
CA SER A 253 -3.10 15.09 66.17
C SER A 253 -4.32 16.00 66.10
N LEU A 254 -4.97 16.19 67.26
CA LEU A 254 -5.95 17.25 67.45
C LEU A 254 -5.49 18.47 66.62
N PRO A 255 -6.34 19.06 65.76
CA PRO A 255 -5.98 20.33 65.15
C PRO A 255 -5.60 21.28 66.29
N ASP A 256 -4.44 21.91 66.14
CA ASP A 256 -3.94 22.93 67.04
C ASP A 256 -5.08 23.84 67.46
N SER A 257 -5.14 24.07 68.77
CA SER A 257 -5.92 25.08 69.44
C SER A 257 -6.16 26.27 68.51
N VAL A 258 -7.40 26.44 68.06
CA VAL A 258 -7.82 27.62 67.33
C VAL A 258 -7.50 28.80 68.23
N ASN A 259 -6.49 29.57 67.85
CA ASN A 259 -6.12 30.83 68.45
C ASN A 259 -7.41 31.67 68.51
N GLU A 260 -7.83 32.04 69.72
CA GLU A 260 -9.04 32.84 69.92
C GLU A 260 -8.96 34.09 69.04
N THR A 261 -9.89 34.18 68.09
CA THR A 261 -10.16 35.44 67.40
C THR A 261 -10.76 36.38 68.45
N PRO A 262 -10.20 37.59 68.65
CA PRO A 262 -10.74 38.52 69.63
C PRO A 262 -12.17 38.91 69.24
N ILE A 263 -13.08 38.82 70.20
CA ILE A 263 -14.46 39.30 70.12
C ILE A 263 -14.43 40.80 69.71
N PRO A 264 -15.22 41.24 68.71
CA PRO A 264 -15.37 42.65 68.43
C PRO A 264 -16.10 43.33 69.60
N THR A 265 -15.43 44.29 70.23
CA THR A 265 -16.02 45.24 71.18
C THR A 265 -17.20 45.95 70.52
N GLU A 266 -18.40 45.82 71.11
CA GLU A 266 -19.55 46.64 70.73
C GLU A 266 -19.25 48.12 71.03
N GLU A 267 -19.33 48.94 69.98
CA GLU A 267 -19.24 50.38 70.04
C GLU A 267 -20.54 50.96 70.63
N VAL A 268 -20.48 51.39 71.89
CA VAL A 268 -21.58 52.12 72.54
C VAL A 268 -21.59 53.56 72.02
N THR A 269 -22.52 53.86 71.12
CA THR A 269 -22.86 55.24 70.74
C THR A 269 -23.71 55.88 71.85
N PRO A 270 -23.39 57.09 72.35
CA PRO A 270 -24.19 57.73 73.39
C PRO A 270 -25.49 58.30 72.82
N THR A 271 -26.62 57.94 73.45
CA THR A 271 -27.92 58.59 73.24
C THR A 271 -27.95 59.91 74.01
N THR A 272 -27.98 61.01 73.26
CA THR A 272 -28.37 62.34 73.77
C THR A 272 -29.88 62.50 73.59
N ALA A 273 -30.58 62.83 74.68
CA ALA A 273 -31.95 63.35 74.66
C ALA A 273 -32.21 64.13 75.97
N PRO A 274 -33.18 65.04 76.02
CA PRO A 274 -33.59 66.07 75.06
C PRO A 274 -33.02 67.46 75.37
#